data_AF-A0A1S9CE77-F1
#
_entry.id   AF-A0A1S9CE77-F1
#
_cell.length_a   1.000
_cell.length_b   1.000
_cell.length_c   1.000
_cell.angle_alpha   90.00
_cell.angle_beta   90.00
_cell.angle_gamma   90.00
#
_symmetry.space_group_name_H-M   'P 1'
#
loop_
_entity.id
_entity.type
_entity.pdbx_description
1 polymer ?
#
loop_
_entity_poly.entity_id
_entity_poly.type
_entity_poly.pdbx_seq_one_letter_code
_entity_poly.pdbx_strand_id
1 'polypeptide(L)'
;MKKAFKIIAIIIAVSLILGLLFVTNSFVGNPVSKYLVDRNSDKYIEEQYSDLDLVKEIGFEFKTSRYYVKLKSETIKDLYFSLDYSLTGQLINDLYENNITEGWNVLMRLDKDYRTEVDAIWYALKDNPLFKEIDSFISSGYLMNKVNDDHMSAVFEDRSGGIDGSTLELDKEYDLAQIGAMGGVINIAVRFSDGDESYERGAEALKEIKTICDEANIGFYYINLSIFNEEGNSAYMFKFFPYSEIDSDNLVEKISASISATQRYYDEINAGTGKR
;
A
#
# COMPACT_ATOMS: atom_id res chain seq x y z
N MET A 1 60.81 -27.58 6.71
CA MET A 1 59.39 -28.02 6.78
C MET A 1 58.56 -27.27 7.82
N LYS A 2 58.87 -27.30 9.13
CA LYS A 2 58.05 -26.62 10.17
C LYS A 2 57.81 -25.11 9.97
N LYS A 3 58.78 -24.36 9.42
CA LYS A 3 58.62 -22.92 9.13
C LYS A 3 57.64 -22.66 7.97
N ALA A 4 57.66 -23.48 6.93
CA ALA A 4 56.75 -23.36 5.78
C ALA A 4 55.29 -23.64 6.18
N PHE A 5 55.05 -24.68 6.99
CA PHE A 5 53.72 -24.96 7.55
C PHE A 5 53.17 -23.81 8.40
N LYS A 6 54.02 -23.14 9.20
CA LYS A 6 53.61 -21.95 9.98
C LYS A 6 53.21 -20.78 9.07
N ILE A 7 53.97 -20.53 8.00
CA ILE A 7 53.65 -19.46 7.04
C ILE A 7 52.33 -19.76 6.32
N ILE A 8 52.12 -20.99 5.86
CA ILE A 8 50.86 -21.40 5.22
C ILE A 8 49.68 -21.23 6.18
N ALA A 9 49.82 -21.65 7.44
CA ALA A 9 48.77 -21.48 8.44
C ALA A 9 48.42 -19.99 8.69
N ILE A 10 49.42 -19.10 8.72
CA ILE A 10 49.19 -17.65 8.84
C ILE A 10 48.44 -17.12 7.62
N ILE A 11 48.85 -17.50 6.41
CA ILE A 11 48.18 -17.06 5.17
C ILE A 11 46.71 -17.52 5.18
N ILE A 12 46.45 -18.78 5.52
CA ILE A 12 45.07 -19.30 5.60
C ILE A 12 44.27 -18.52 6.65
N ALA A 13 44.83 -18.28 7.84
CA ALA A 13 44.15 -17.52 8.89
C ALA A 13 43.82 -16.08 8.45
N VAL A 14 44.77 -15.38 7.82
CA VAL A 14 44.56 -14.03 7.28
C VAL A 14 43.50 -14.03 6.18
N SER A 15 43.56 -14.98 5.25
CA SER A 15 42.55 -15.11 4.19
C SER A 15 41.16 -15.38 4.74
N LEU A 16 41.03 -16.21 5.78
CA LEU A 16 39.75 -16.46 6.45
C LEU A 16 39.22 -15.20 7.14
N ILE A 17 40.08 -14.45 7.84
CA ILE A 17 39.70 -13.17 8.46
C ILE A 17 39.25 -12.16 7.41
N LEU A 18 39.99 -12.01 6.32
CA LEU A 18 39.64 -11.10 5.22
C LEU A 18 38.35 -11.54 4.52
N GLY A 19 38.13 -12.85 4.33
CA GLY A 19 36.90 -13.39 3.78
C GLY A 19 35.70 -13.12 4.69
N LEU A 20 35.85 -13.33 6.00
CA LEU A 20 34.81 -13.01 7.00
C LEU A 20 34.49 -11.51 7.02
N LEU A 21 35.51 -10.65 6.97
CA LEU A 21 35.32 -9.20 6.88
C LEU A 21 34.58 -8.82 5.60
N PHE A 22 34.97 -9.39 4.45
CA PHE A 22 34.30 -9.16 3.18
C PHE A 22 32.83 -9.56 3.22
N VAL A 23 32.52 -10.74 3.74
CA VAL A 23 31.13 -11.22 3.88
C VAL A 23 30.35 -10.32 4.84
N THR A 24 30.90 -10.04 6.02
CA THR A 24 30.23 -9.21 7.04
C THR A 24 29.93 -7.82 6.48
N ASN A 25 30.89 -7.22 5.77
CA ASN A 25 30.76 -5.91 5.15
C ASN A 25 29.60 -5.84 4.15
N SER A 26 29.31 -6.92 3.44
CA SER A 26 28.16 -6.99 2.53
C SER A 26 26.80 -7.03 3.24
N PHE A 27 26.76 -7.36 4.54
CA PHE A 27 25.54 -7.38 5.34
C PHE A 27 25.36 -6.15 6.23
N VAL A 28 26.44 -5.59 6.77
CA VAL A 28 26.37 -4.47 7.73
C VAL A 28 26.89 -3.14 7.17
N GLY A 29 27.47 -3.16 5.98
CA GLY A 29 28.10 -2.01 5.35
C GLY A 29 29.51 -1.73 5.86
N ASN A 30 30.27 -0.98 5.06
CA ASN A 30 31.63 -0.53 5.38
C ASN A 30 31.65 0.71 6.27
N PRO A 31 32.33 0.71 7.44
CA PRO A 31 32.47 1.89 8.29
C PRO A 31 32.98 3.15 7.58
N VAL A 32 33.89 3.01 6.60
CA VAL A 32 34.39 4.17 5.83
C VAL A 32 33.27 4.80 5.00
N SER A 33 32.48 3.98 4.32
CA SER A 33 31.30 4.44 3.57
C SER A 33 30.28 5.08 4.50
N LYS A 34 30.02 4.49 5.67
CA LYS A 34 29.12 5.07 6.67
C LYS A 34 29.56 6.46 7.12
N TYR A 35 30.86 6.66 7.37
CA TYR A 35 31.41 7.96 7.73
C TYR A 35 31.26 9.01 6.61
N LEU A 36 31.48 8.62 5.35
CA LEU A 36 31.24 9.52 4.21
C LEU A 36 29.78 9.92 4.11
N VAL A 37 28.86 8.98 4.28
CA VAL A 37 27.41 9.23 4.28
C VAL A 37 27.03 10.16 5.43
N ASP A 38 27.51 9.90 6.64
CA ASP A 38 27.25 10.72 7.83
C ASP A 38 27.58 12.19 7.57
N ARG A 39 28.82 12.46 7.17
CA ARG A 39 29.29 13.83 6.86
C ARG A 39 28.54 14.49 5.71
N ASN A 40 28.31 13.75 4.62
CA ASN A 40 27.66 14.31 3.44
C ASN A 40 26.17 14.56 3.69
N SER A 41 25.53 13.72 4.51
CA SER A 41 24.15 13.91 4.93
C SER A 41 23.99 15.11 5.86
N ASP A 42 24.88 15.32 6.84
CA ASP A 42 24.82 16.52 7.71
C ASP A 42 24.85 17.80 6.89
N LYS A 43 25.79 17.88 5.95
CA LYS A 43 25.90 19.04 5.06
C LYS A 43 24.62 19.26 4.25
N TYR A 44 24.08 18.18 3.66
CA TYR A 44 22.88 18.28 2.84
C TYR A 44 21.64 18.68 3.65
N ILE A 45 21.48 18.11 4.85
CA ILE A 45 20.39 18.42 5.77
C ILE A 45 20.46 19.88 6.22
N GLU A 46 21.64 20.38 6.57
CA GLU A 46 21.83 21.79 6.94
C GLU A 46 21.50 22.73 5.78
N GLU A 47 21.86 22.35 4.55
CA GLU A 47 21.59 23.16 3.35
C GLU A 47 20.11 23.14 2.91
N GLN A 48 19.39 22.02 3.03
CA GLN A 48 18.03 21.86 2.49
C GLN A 48 16.91 21.90 3.54
N TYR A 49 17.23 21.51 4.78
CA TYR A 49 16.25 21.22 5.84
C TYR A 49 16.63 21.88 7.17
N SER A 50 17.40 22.97 7.17
CA SER A 50 17.85 23.66 8.38
C SER A 50 16.72 24.22 9.25
N ASP A 51 15.56 24.48 8.65
CA ASP A 51 14.37 24.95 9.36
C ASP A 51 13.57 23.81 10.03
N LEU A 52 13.95 22.54 9.80
CA LEU A 52 13.27 21.37 10.35
C LEU A 52 14.05 20.78 11.52
N ASP A 53 13.37 20.56 12.64
CA ASP A 53 13.92 19.85 13.80
C ASP A 53 13.83 18.33 13.59
N LEU A 54 14.91 17.75 13.05
CA LEU A 54 14.97 16.35 12.61
C LEU A 54 16.05 15.56 13.34
N VAL A 55 15.67 14.38 13.81
CA VAL A 55 16.58 13.34 14.31
C VAL A 55 17.04 12.47 13.16
N LYS A 56 18.36 12.25 13.11
CA LYS A 56 19.05 11.50 12.07
C LYS A 56 19.41 10.08 12.53
N GLU A 57 19.09 9.07 11.72
CA GLU A 57 19.51 7.68 11.91
C GLU A 57 20.09 7.11 10.61
N ILE A 58 21.30 6.52 10.68
CA ILE A 58 21.98 5.96 9.51
C ILE A 58 21.95 4.44 9.54
N GLY A 59 21.36 3.86 8.50
CA GLY A 59 21.28 2.41 8.29
C GLY A 59 21.89 1.95 6.97
N PHE A 60 22.04 0.64 6.84
CA PHE A 60 22.53 -0.02 5.63
C PHE A 60 21.48 -1.01 5.13
N GLU A 61 21.15 -0.95 3.85
CA GLU A 61 20.25 -1.88 3.17
C GLU A 61 21.09 -2.85 2.34
N PHE A 62 21.21 -4.09 2.82
CA PHE A 62 22.04 -5.11 2.19
C PHE A 62 21.51 -5.53 0.81
N LYS A 63 20.17 -5.51 0.61
CA LYS A 63 19.55 -5.95 -0.66
C LYS A 63 19.97 -5.08 -1.84
N THR A 64 20.14 -3.79 -1.60
CA THR A 64 20.53 -2.80 -2.62
C THR A 64 21.99 -2.38 -2.47
N SER A 65 22.67 -2.82 -1.41
CA SER A 65 24.03 -2.40 -1.04
C SER A 65 24.16 -0.87 -0.95
N ARG A 66 23.22 -0.25 -0.25
CA ARG A 66 23.12 1.21 -0.08
C ARG A 66 23.02 1.60 1.38
N TYR A 67 23.43 2.83 1.67
CA TYR A 67 23.10 3.46 2.94
C TYR A 67 21.82 4.24 2.79
N TYR A 68 21.06 4.34 3.87
CA TYR A 68 19.97 5.29 3.98
C TYR A 68 20.17 6.13 5.24
N VAL A 69 19.71 7.37 5.18
CA VAL A 69 19.65 8.28 6.31
C VAL A 69 18.17 8.57 6.57
N LYS A 70 17.62 7.98 7.63
CA LYS A 70 16.27 8.27 8.10
C LYS A 70 16.29 9.59 8.86
N LEU A 71 15.36 10.46 8.51
CA LEU A 71 15.12 11.74 9.14
C LEU A 71 13.70 11.72 9.67
N LYS A 72 13.50 12.12 10.94
CA LYS A 72 12.18 12.18 11.56
C LYS A 72 12.09 13.33 12.56
N SER A 73 10.93 13.95 12.66
CA SER A 73 10.60 14.82 13.79
C SER A 73 10.27 13.97 15.02
N GLU A 74 10.61 14.48 16.21
CA GLU A 74 10.15 13.88 17.48
C GLU A 74 8.74 14.33 17.86
N THR A 75 8.25 15.43 17.27
CA THR A 75 6.97 16.05 17.64
C THR A 75 5.89 15.90 16.58
N ILE A 76 6.25 15.81 15.30
CA ILE A 76 5.29 15.70 14.18
C ILE A 76 5.31 14.27 13.66
N LYS A 77 4.24 13.50 13.90
CA LYS A 77 4.21 12.04 13.64
C LYS A 77 4.36 11.67 12.16
N ASP A 78 3.95 12.54 11.25
CA ASP A 78 4.02 12.29 9.80
C ASP A 78 5.27 12.89 9.15
N LEU A 79 6.11 13.63 9.90
CA LEU A 79 7.34 14.21 9.37
C LEU A 79 8.47 13.20 9.49
N TYR A 80 8.53 12.27 8.53
CA TYR A 80 9.66 11.35 8.40
C TYR A 80 9.94 11.02 6.93
N PHE A 81 11.21 10.97 6.56
CA PHE A 81 11.63 10.63 5.20
C PHE A 81 13.03 10.03 5.23
N SER A 82 13.52 9.59 4.08
CA SER A 82 14.86 9.03 3.99
C SER A 82 15.61 9.59 2.80
N LEU A 83 16.91 9.74 2.99
CA LEU A 83 17.88 10.03 1.94
C LEU A 83 18.66 8.76 1.63
N ASP A 84 18.70 8.35 0.37
CA ASP A 84 19.47 7.19 -0.06
C ASP A 84 20.86 7.62 -0.53
N TYR A 85 21.88 6.88 -0.09
CA TYR A 85 23.27 7.14 -0.45
C TYR A 85 23.97 5.92 -1.02
N SER A 86 24.87 6.17 -1.96
CA SER A 86 25.80 5.17 -2.49
C SER A 86 26.86 4.79 -1.46
N LEU A 87 27.59 3.70 -1.74
CA LEU A 87 28.77 3.31 -0.95
C LEU A 87 29.91 4.35 -0.98
N THR A 88 29.89 5.28 -1.94
CA THR A 88 30.86 6.39 -2.03
C THR A 88 30.38 7.64 -1.29
N GLY A 89 29.21 7.60 -0.65
CA GLY A 89 28.63 8.74 0.08
C GLY A 89 27.94 9.75 -0.84
N GLN A 90 27.62 9.39 -2.08
CA GLN A 90 26.87 10.26 -2.99
C GLN A 90 25.35 10.08 -2.74
N LEU A 91 24.62 11.20 -2.64
CA LEU A 91 23.16 11.18 -2.57
C LEU A 91 22.59 10.61 -3.88
N ILE A 92 21.72 9.62 -3.75
CA ILE A 92 21.04 8.93 -4.86
C ILE A 92 19.60 9.41 -4.93
N ASN A 93 18.93 9.53 -3.79
CA ASN A 93 17.52 9.85 -3.74
C ASN A 93 17.17 10.63 -2.48
N ASP A 94 16.22 11.54 -2.61
CA ASP A 94 15.61 12.26 -1.51
C ASP A 94 14.09 12.01 -1.55
N LEU A 95 13.57 11.40 -0.49
CA LEU A 95 12.16 11.04 -0.40
C LEU A 95 11.29 12.13 0.24
N TYR A 96 11.81 13.34 0.52
CA TYR A 96 11.04 14.42 1.13
C TYR A 96 9.80 14.77 0.32
N GLU A 97 9.94 14.97 -0.99
CA GLU A 97 8.82 15.38 -1.86
C GLU A 97 7.70 14.34 -1.83
N ASN A 98 8.00 13.07 -2.10
CA ASN A 98 7.03 11.98 -2.06
C ASN A 98 6.41 11.79 -0.66
N ASN A 99 7.23 11.79 0.39
CA ASN A 99 6.74 11.44 1.73
C ASN A 99 5.97 12.57 2.41
N ILE A 100 6.37 13.82 2.15
CA ILE A 100 5.91 15.00 2.86
C ILE A 100 5.06 15.88 1.94
N THR A 101 5.62 16.36 0.83
CA THR A 101 4.91 17.30 -0.08
C THR A 101 3.72 16.64 -0.77
N GLU A 102 3.85 15.38 -1.19
CA GLU A 102 2.76 14.59 -1.78
C GLU A 102 1.88 13.91 -0.71
N GLY A 103 2.17 14.13 0.58
CA GLY A 103 1.35 13.68 1.72
C GLY A 103 1.29 12.17 1.91
N TRP A 104 2.21 11.40 1.34
CA TRP A 104 2.20 9.94 1.42
C TRP A 104 2.20 9.42 2.86
N ASN A 105 2.96 10.04 3.76
CA ASN A 105 3.01 9.61 5.16
C ASN A 105 1.66 9.79 5.87
N VAL A 106 1.00 10.93 5.65
CA VAL A 106 -0.32 11.20 6.23
C VAL A 106 -1.31 10.19 5.68
N LEU A 107 -1.29 9.95 4.37
CA LEU A 107 -2.16 8.96 3.74
C LEU A 107 -1.92 7.54 4.26
N MET A 108 -0.66 7.12 4.44
CA MET A 108 -0.33 5.80 5.02
C MET A 108 -0.88 5.63 6.43
N ARG A 109 -0.79 6.68 7.26
CA ARG A 109 -1.36 6.65 8.61
C ARG A 109 -2.88 6.55 8.54
N LEU A 110 -3.53 7.42 7.76
CA LEU A 110 -4.98 7.40 7.59
C LEU A 110 -5.48 6.08 7.01
N ASP A 111 -4.77 5.46 6.06
CA ASP A 111 -5.11 4.17 5.48
C ASP A 111 -5.07 3.06 6.53
N LYS A 112 -4.07 3.07 7.42
CA LYS A 112 -3.98 2.13 8.52
C LYS A 112 -5.16 2.28 9.50
N ASP A 113 -5.51 3.52 9.84
CA ASP A 113 -6.61 3.79 10.77
C ASP A 113 -7.95 3.42 10.11
N TYR A 114 -8.16 3.80 8.85
CA TYR A 114 -9.34 3.44 8.05
C TYR A 114 -9.53 1.93 7.91
N ARG A 115 -8.46 1.16 7.65
CA ARG A 115 -8.53 -0.31 7.60
C ARG A 115 -9.06 -0.91 8.90
N THR A 116 -8.69 -0.31 10.03
CA THR A 116 -9.13 -0.76 11.36
C THR A 116 -10.63 -0.51 11.54
N GLU A 117 -11.15 0.63 11.08
CA GLU A 117 -12.59 0.92 11.10
C GLU A 117 -13.38 -0.05 10.19
N VAL A 118 -12.83 -0.36 9.01
CA VAL A 118 -13.46 -1.29 8.06
C VAL A 118 -13.59 -2.72 8.60
N ASP A 119 -12.76 -3.13 9.57
CA ASP A 119 -12.93 -4.43 10.23
C ASP A 119 -14.30 -4.56 10.93
N ALA A 120 -14.97 -3.45 11.28
CA ALA A 120 -16.33 -3.49 11.82
C ALA A 120 -17.35 -4.06 10.82
N ILE A 121 -17.14 -3.87 9.51
CA ILE A 121 -18.00 -4.40 8.44
C ILE A 121 -18.06 -5.93 8.52
N TRP A 122 -16.94 -6.58 8.82
CA TRP A 122 -16.87 -8.03 8.96
C TRP A 122 -17.89 -8.55 9.98
N TYR A 123 -17.92 -7.92 11.15
CA TYR A 123 -18.79 -8.32 12.24
C TYR A 123 -20.27 -8.04 11.90
N ALA A 124 -20.56 -6.89 11.31
CA ALA A 124 -21.92 -6.52 10.92
C ALA A 124 -22.48 -7.46 9.83
N LEU A 125 -21.68 -7.82 8.83
CA LEU A 125 -22.11 -8.75 7.78
C LEU A 125 -22.39 -10.15 8.34
N LYS A 126 -21.58 -10.63 9.28
CA LYS A 126 -21.80 -11.96 9.88
C LYS A 126 -23.17 -12.10 10.56
N ASP A 127 -23.65 -11.03 11.20
CA ASP A 127 -24.92 -11.04 11.93
C ASP A 127 -26.13 -10.67 11.04
N ASN A 128 -25.87 -10.23 9.81
CA ASN A 128 -26.89 -9.77 8.88
C ASN A 128 -27.69 -10.94 8.27
N PRO A 129 -29.04 -10.90 8.20
CA PRO A 129 -29.85 -12.00 7.67
C PRO A 129 -29.52 -12.44 6.25
N LEU A 130 -29.13 -11.51 5.36
CA LEU A 130 -28.75 -11.81 3.97
C LEU A 130 -27.43 -12.59 3.89
N PHE A 131 -26.59 -12.41 4.89
CA PHE A 131 -25.22 -12.91 4.99
C PHE A 131 -25.06 -13.95 6.11
N LYS A 132 -26.18 -14.35 6.74
CA LYS A 132 -26.19 -15.22 7.93
C LYS A 132 -25.80 -16.66 7.62
N GLU A 133 -26.03 -17.07 6.37
CA GLU A 133 -25.62 -18.36 5.82
C GLU A 133 -24.64 -18.10 4.67
N ILE A 134 -23.41 -17.75 5.04
CA ILE A 134 -22.27 -17.65 4.12
C ILE A 134 -21.30 -18.80 4.42
N ASP A 135 -20.90 -19.52 3.36
CA ASP A 135 -19.86 -20.54 3.45
C ASP A 135 -18.45 -19.93 3.60
N SER A 136 -18.21 -18.79 2.93
CA SER A 136 -16.96 -18.04 2.99
C SER A 136 -17.18 -16.57 2.65
N PHE A 137 -16.61 -15.69 3.48
CA PHE A 137 -16.64 -14.25 3.30
C PHE A 137 -15.23 -13.66 3.46
N ILE A 138 -14.92 -12.58 2.73
CA ILE A 138 -13.72 -11.76 2.93
C ILE A 138 -14.13 -10.29 2.81
N SER A 139 -13.84 -9.48 3.84
CA SER A 139 -13.89 -8.01 3.78
C SER A 139 -12.50 -7.41 3.94
N SER A 140 -12.21 -6.35 3.19
CA SER A 140 -11.09 -5.46 3.47
C SER A 140 -11.33 -4.07 2.92
N GLY A 141 -10.71 -3.05 3.51
CA GLY A 141 -10.77 -1.68 3.04
C GLY A 141 -9.38 -1.13 2.74
N TYR A 142 -9.31 -0.06 1.96
CA TYR A 142 -8.14 0.79 1.86
C TYR A 142 -8.52 2.18 1.36
N LEU A 143 -7.65 3.16 1.60
CA LEU A 143 -7.72 4.48 1.02
C LEU A 143 -6.92 4.53 -0.29
N MET A 144 -7.58 4.93 -1.36
CA MET A 144 -6.95 5.13 -2.65
C MET A 144 -6.35 6.53 -2.71
N ASN A 145 -5.05 6.62 -2.97
CA ASN A 145 -4.42 7.87 -3.37
C ASN A 145 -5.04 8.33 -4.71
N LYS A 146 -5.19 9.63 -4.91
CA LYS A 146 -5.55 10.19 -6.22
C LYS A 146 -4.35 10.03 -7.15
N VAL A 147 -4.31 8.87 -7.80
CA VAL A 147 -3.17 8.45 -8.61
C VAL A 147 -3.15 9.26 -9.93
N ASN A 148 -2.08 10.02 -10.14
CA ASN A 148 -1.71 10.62 -11.43
C ASN A 148 -0.90 9.62 -12.31
N ASP A 149 -1.20 8.32 -12.24
CA ASP A 149 -0.46 7.28 -12.98
C ASP A 149 -1.20 6.92 -14.27
N ASP A 150 -0.47 7.01 -15.38
CA ASP A 150 -0.90 6.61 -16.72
C ASP A 150 -1.06 5.09 -16.87
N HIS A 151 -0.64 4.29 -15.87
CA HIS A 151 -0.61 2.82 -15.92
C HIS A 151 -1.85 2.11 -15.34
N MET A 152 -2.80 2.82 -14.71
CA MET A 152 -4.12 2.24 -14.38
C MET A 152 -5.05 2.30 -15.59
N SER A 153 -4.86 1.38 -16.53
CA SER A 153 -5.57 1.35 -17.81
C SER A 153 -7.10 1.24 -17.67
N ALA A 154 -7.80 2.06 -18.45
CA ALA A 154 -9.11 1.89 -19.11
C ALA A 154 -10.37 1.39 -18.35
N VAL A 155 -10.32 0.73 -17.18
CA VAL A 155 -11.56 0.45 -16.38
C VAL A 155 -12.10 1.71 -15.74
N PHE A 156 -11.21 2.69 -15.54
CA PHE A 156 -11.38 3.83 -14.66
C PHE A 156 -11.45 5.14 -15.46
N GLU A 157 -12.37 5.21 -16.43
CA GLU A 157 -12.61 6.46 -17.17
C GLU A 157 -13.11 7.58 -16.24
N ASP A 158 -13.84 7.23 -15.18
CA ASP A 158 -14.19 8.16 -14.11
C ASP A 158 -13.13 8.13 -12.99
N ARG A 159 -12.19 9.07 -13.06
CA ARG A 159 -11.13 9.32 -12.07
C ARG A 159 -11.60 10.27 -10.95
N SER A 160 -12.89 10.28 -10.64
CA SER A 160 -13.48 11.26 -9.71
C SER A 160 -13.11 11.00 -8.25
N GLY A 161 -12.97 9.73 -7.83
CA GLY A 161 -12.58 9.35 -6.47
C GLY A 161 -11.07 9.30 -6.24
N GLY A 162 -10.67 9.35 -4.97
CA GLY A 162 -9.27 9.28 -4.53
C GLY A 162 -8.85 10.50 -3.69
N ILE A 163 -7.91 10.30 -2.78
CA ILE A 163 -7.43 11.33 -1.88
C ILE A 163 -6.17 11.97 -2.45
N ASP A 164 -6.20 13.29 -2.67
CA ASP A 164 -5.01 14.05 -3.03
C ASP A 164 -4.16 14.29 -1.78
N GLY A 165 -3.10 13.50 -1.62
CA GLY A 165 -2.21 13.58 -0.46
C GLY A 165 -1.59 14.97 -0.26
N SER A 166 -1.36 15.74 -1.33
CA SER A 166 -0.79 17.09 -1.23
C SER A 166 -1.70 18.10 -0.54
N THR A 167 -2.99 17.77 -0.38
CA THR A 167 -3.96 18.58 0.35
C THR A 167 -4.02 18.25 1.84
N LEU A 168 -3.29 17.22 2.28
CA LEU A 168 -3.27 16.78 3.67
C LEU A 168 -2.17 17.51 4.46
N GLU A 169 -2.56 18.06 5.61
CA GLU A 169 -1.67 18.63 6.61
C GLU A 169 -1.06 17.54 7.50
N LEU A 170 0.23 17.69 7.81
CA LEU A 170 0.95 16.85 8.77
C LEU A 170 0.35 16.96 10.18
N ASP A 171 0.37 15.86 10.91
CA ASP A 171 -0.07 15.70 12.31
C ASP A 171 -1.54 16.03 12.58
N LYS A 172 -2.29 16.48 11.57
CA LYS A 172 -3.71 16.77 11.67
C LYS A 172 -4.53 15.49 11.86
N GLU A 173 -5.51 15.55 12.75
CA GLU A 173 -6.55 14.53 12.87
C GLU A 173 -7.65 14.78 11.83
N TYR A 174 -8.11 13.71 11.18
CA TYR A 174 -9.14 13.76 10.15
C TYR A 174 -10.33 12.92 10.56
N ASP A 175 -11.51 13.33 10.09
CA ASP A 175 -12.70 12.48 10.11
C ASP A 175 -12.54 11.37 9.07
N LEU A 176 -12.31 10.13 9.53
CA LEU A 176 -12.10 8.98 8.66
C LEU A 176 -13.30 8.67 7.78
N ALA A 177 -14.53 8.99 8.22
CA ALA A 177 -15.72 8.79 7.40
C ALA A 177 -15.70 9.74 6.19
N GLN A 178 -15.30 10.99 6.39
CA GLN A 178 -15.16 11.95 5.29
C GLN A 178 -14.01 11.58 4.35
N ILE A 179 -12.86 11.18 4.90
CA ILE A 179 -11.71 10.72 4.10
C ILE A 179 -12.08 9.48 3.28
N GLY A 180 -12.76 8.52 3.89
CA GLY A 180 -13.30 7.34 3.22
C GLY A 180 -14.32 7.71 2.14
N ALA A 181 -15.21 8.68 2.37
CA ALA A 181 -16.13 9.17 1.36
C ALA A 181 -15.44 9.87 0.17
N MET A 182 -14.17 10.29 0.30
CA MET A 182 -13.39 10.88 -0.80
C MET A 182 -12.64 9.83 -1.64
N GLY A 183 -12.14 8.76 -1.02
CA GLY A 183 -11.27 7.79 -1.70
C GLY A 183 -11.19 6.40 -1.09
N GLY A 184 -12.07 6.07 -0.16
CA GLY A 184 -12.17 4.75 0.44
C GLY A 184 -12.67 3.72 -0.57
N VAL A 185 -12.02 2.55 -0.57
CA VAL A 185 -12.38 1.40 -1.38
C VAL A 185 -12.67 0.23 -0.45
N ILE A 186 -13.89 -0.31 -0.55
CA ILE A 186 -14.30 -1.51 0.17
C ILE A 186 -14.20 -2.72 -0.77
N ASN A 187 -13.68 -3.84 -0.27
CA ASN A 187 -13.55 -5.09 -1.00
C ASN A 187 -14.34 -6.17 -0.28
N ILE A 188 -15.28 -6.80 -0.99
CA ILE A 188 -16.18 -7.81 -0.47
C ILE A 188 -16.11 -9.00 -1.41
N ALA A 189 -15.91 -10.18 -0.85
CA ALA A 189 -15.92 -11.44 -1.57
C ALA A 189 -16.83 -12.41 -0.81
N VAL A 190 -17.89 -12.90 -1.45
CA VAL A 190 -18.92 -13.70 -0.78
C VAL A 190 -19.33 -14.90 -1.61
N ARG A 191 -19.61 -16.01 -0.91
CA ARG A 191 -20.32 -17.18 -1.44
C ARG A 191 -21.57 -17.39 -0.60
N PHE A 192 -22.75 -17.25 -1.21
CA PHE A 192 -24.01 -17.51 -0.52
C PHE A 192 -24.24 -19.02 -0.39
N SER A 193 -24.71 -19.48 0.78
CA SER A 193 -24.98 -20.91 1.01
C SER A 193 -26.18 -21.45 0.23
N ASP A 194 -27.05 -20.57 -0.29
CA ASP A 194 -28.16 -20.95 -1.18
C ASP A 194 -27.74 -21.10 -2.66
N GLY A 195 -26.46 -20.84 -2.98
CA GLY A 195 -25.91 -20.93 -4.34
C GLY A 195 -26.40 -19.83 -5.29
N ASP A 196 -27.11 -18.81 -4.80
CA ASP A 196 -27.68 -17.75 -5.63
C ASP A 196 -26.59 -16.78 -6.11
N GLU A 197 -26.15 -16.99 -7.35
CA GLU A 197 -25.20 -16.15 -8.07
C GLU A 197 -25.87 -15.18 -9.04
N SER A 198 -27.13 -14.83 -8.83
CA SER A 198 -27.83 -13.85 -9.67
C SER A 198 -27.27 -12.44 -9.50
N TYR A 199 -27.51 -11.57 -10.50
CA TYR A 199 -27.14 -10.16 -10.40
C TYR A 199 -28.10 -9.40 -9.48
N GLU A 200 -29.35 -9.85 -9.38
CA GLU A 200 -30.33 -9.40 -8.40
C GLU A 200 -29.82 -9.64 -6.97
N ARG A 201 -29.28 -10.83 -6.69
CA ARG A 201 -28.64 -11.12 -5.40
C ARG A 201 -27.45 -10.20 -5.13
N GLY A 202 -26.60 -9.98 -6.13
CA GLY A 202 -25.48 -9.04 -6.01
C GLY A 202 -25.94 -7.60 -5.73
N ALA A 203 -27.04 -7.17 -6.33
CA ALA A 203 -27.65 -5.86 -6.11
C ALA A 203 -28.23 -5.73 -4.69
N GLU A 204 -28.90 -6.77 -4.18
CA GLU A 204 -29.36 -6.83 -2.78
C GLU A 204 -28.17 -6.73 -1.82
N ALA A 205 -27.12 -7.52 -2.06
CA ALA A 205 -25.91 -7.52 -1.24
C ALA A 205 -25.23 -6.15 -1.21
N LEU A 206 -25.09 -5.48 -2.36
CA LEU A 206 -24.54 -4.12 -2.46
C LEU A 206 -25.30 -3.11 -1.60
N LYS A 207 -26.63 -3.12 -1.67
CA LYS A 207 -27.49 -2.20 -0.89
C LYS A 207 -27.38 -2.47 0.60
N GLU A 208 -27.30 -3.74 0.99
CA GLU A 208 -27.15 -4.12 2.39
C GLU A 208 -25.77 -3.72 2.94
N ILE A 209 -24.69 -3.95 2.17
CA ILE A 209 -23.34 -3.50 2.53
C ILE A 209 -23.30 -1.99 2.67
N LYS A 210 -23.91 -1.24 1.75
CA LYS A 210 -24.03 0.22 1.85
C LYS A 210 -24.72 0.63 3.15
N THR A 211 -25.85 0.01 3.47
CA THR A 211 -26.61 0.30 4.70
C THR A 211 -25.75 0.05 5.94
N ILE A 212 -25.04 -1.08 6.00
CA ILE A 212 -24.11 -1.41 7.09
C ILE A 212 -23.02 -0.35 7.23
N CYS A 213 -22.41 0.07 6.12
CA CYS A 213 -21.39 1.13 6.13
C CYS A 213 -21.96 2.46 6.63
N ASP A 214 -23.14 2.86 6.13
CA ASP A 214 -23.80 4.11 6.51
C ASP A 214 -24.16 4.11 8.01
N GLU A 215 -24.68 3.01 8.55
CA GLU A 215 -25.01 2.84 9.97
C GLU A 215 -23.77 2.83 10.86
N ALA A 216 -22.67 2.25 10.39
CA ALA A 216 -21.39 2.23 11.08
C ALA A 216 -20.58 3.53 10.94
N ASN A 217 -21.09 4.52 10.18
CA ASN A 217 -20.38 5.75 9.83
C ASN A 217 -19.02 5.48 9.13
N ILE A 218 -18.99 4.49 8.24
CA ILE A 218 -17.82 4.14 7.42
C ILE A 218 -18.06 4.67 6.01
N GLY A 219 -17.50 5.84 5.70
CA GLY A 219 -17.59 6.40 4.36
C GLY A 219 -16.71 5.62 3.37
N PHE A 220 -17.20 5.45 2.15
CA PHE A 220 -16.42 4.90 1.04
C PHE A 220 -16.83 5.56 -0.28
N TYR A 221 -15.92 5.62 -1.23
CA TYR A 221 -16.20 6.12 -2.58
C TYR A 221 -16.52 4.96 -3.53
N TYR A 222 -15.80 3.85 -3.40
CA TYR A 222 -15.90 2.71 -4.30
C TYR A 222 -16.07 1.38 -3.54
N ILE A 223 -16.76 0.44 -4.18
CA ILE A 223 -16.83 -0.95 -3.71
C ILE A 223 -16.46 -1.94 -4.82
N ASN A 224 -15.69 -2.94 -4.43
CA ASN A 224 -15.35 -4.12 -5.22
C ASN A 224 -16.15 -5.29 -4.66
N LEU A 225 -16.88 -6.00 -5.50
CA LEU A 225 -17.63 -7.19 -5.11
C LEU A 225 -17.25 -8.38 -6.00
N SER A 226 -16.97 -9.51 -5.36
CA SER A 226 -16.82 -10.81 -6.00
C SER A 226 -17.85 -11.78 -5.44
N ILE A 227 -18.62 -12.40 -6.34
CA ILE A 227 -19.55 -13.49 -6.02
C ILE A 227 -18.91 -14.79 -6.47
N PHE A 228 -18.87 -15.78 -5.58
CA PHE A 228 -18.38 -17.13 -5.88
C PHE A 228 -19.53 -18.11 -5.99
N ASN A 229 -19.37 -19.08 -6.87
CA ASN A 229 -20.30 -20.19 -7.01
C ASN A 229 -20.04 -21.28 -5.94
N GLU A 230 -20.88 -22.31 -5.91
CA GLU A 230 -20.79 -23.43 -4.94
C GLU A 230 -19.43 -24.15 -4.99
N GLU A 231 -18.82 -24.25 -6.18
CA GLU A 231 -17.49 -24.86 -6.37
C GLU A 231 -16.35 -23.98 -5.87
N GLY A 232 -16.62 -22.70 -5.58
CA GLY A 232 -15.65 -21.70 -5.18
C GLY A 232 -14.91 -21.01 -6.30
N ASN A 233 -15.40 -21.16 -7.53
CA ASN A 233 -14.96 -20.37 -8.66
C ASN A 233 -15.65 -19.00 -8.61
N SER A 234 -15.00 -17.96 -9.14
CA SER A 234 -15.62 -16.65 -9.28
C SER A 234 -16.77 -16.76 -10.30
N ALA A 235 -18.01 -16.57 -9.84
CA ALA A 235 -19.18 -16.49 -10.71
C ALA A 235 -19.12 -15.19 -11.52
N TYR A 236 -18.93 -14.07 -10.82
CA TYR A 236 -18.61 -12.77 -11.42
C TYR A 236 -17.94 -11.86 -10.40
N MET A 237 -17.30 -10.82 -10.90
CA MET A 237 -16.81 -9.73 -10.09
C MET A 237 -16.88 -8.41 -10.85
N PHE A 238 -16.99 -7.32 -10.11
CA PHE A 238 -16.77 -5.98 -10.62
C PHE A 238 -15.88 -5.20 -9.68
N LYS A 239 -15.19 -4.20 -10.22
CA LYS A 239 -14.31 -3.32 -9.46
C LYS A 239 -14.73 -1.86 -9.59
N PHE A 240 -14.46 -1.12 -8.52
CA PHE A 240 -14.66 0.31 -8.34
C PHE A 240 -16.07 0.77 -8.69
N PHE A 241 -17.07 0.03 -8.20
CA PHE A 241 -18.46 0.45 -8.33
C PHE A 241 -18.70 1.68 -7.44
N PRO A 242 -19.22 2.81 -7.96
CA PRO A 242 -19.33 4.03 -7.17
C PRO A 242 -20.43 3.92 -6.11
N TYR A 243 -20.16 4.46 -4.91
CA TYR A 243 -21.16 4.58 -3.84
C TYR A 243 -22.45 5.23 -4.34
N SER A 244 -22.33 6.31 -5.13
CA SER A 244 -23.45 7.09 -5.66
C SER A 244 -24.38 6.30 -6.58
N GLU A 245 -23.93 5.18 -7.13
CA GLU A 245 -24.70 4.39 -8.10
C GLU A 245 -25.50 3.25 -7.45
N ILE A 246 -25.25 2.94 -6.17
CA ILE A 246 -25.85 1.80 -5.46
C ILE A 246 -27.37 1.97 -5.29
N ASP A 247 -27.85 3.20 -5.11
CA ASP A 247 -29.28 3.46 -4.92
C ASP A 247 -30.05 3.66 -6.25
N SER A 248 -29.42 3.38 -7.39
CA SER A 248 -30.06 3.61 -8.70
C SER A 248 -31.16 2.61 -9.04
N ASP A 249 -32.20 3.09 -9.73
CA ASP A 249 -33.35 2.27 -10.16
C ASP A 249 -32.95 1.14 -11.14
N ASN A 250 -31.82 1.29 -11.83
CA ASN A 250 -31.28 0.33 -12.78
C ASN A 250 -29.96 -0.32 -12.31
N LEU A 251 -29.82 -0.53 -11.00
CA LEU A 251 -28.62 -1.08 -10.38
C LEU A 251 -28.11 -2.38 -11.04
N VAL A 252 -29.00 -3.32 -11.34
CA VAL A 252 -28.63 -4.62 -11.97
C VAL A 252 -27.97 -4.41 -13.34
N GLU A 253 -28.49 -3.49 -14.16
CA GLU A 253 -27.90 -3.17 -15.46
C GLU A 253 -26.50 -2.54 -15.30
N LYS A 254 -26.34 -1.67 -14.31
CA LYS A 254 -25.04 -1.04 -14.00
C LYS A 254 -24.02 -2.06 -13.50
N ILE A 255 -24.43 -2.99 -12.64
CA ILE A 255 -23.58 -4.12 -12.21
C ILE A 255 -23.11 -4.91 -13.43
N SER A 256 -24.04 -5.29 -14.32
CA SER A 256 -23.69 -6.03 -15.54
C SER A 256 -22.70 -5.27 -16.43
N ALA A 257 -22.85 -3.96 -16.54
CA ALA A 257 -21.92 -3.10 -17.28
C ALA A 257 -20.54 -3.05 -16.61
N SER A 258 -20.48 -2.92 -15.28
CA SER A 258 -19.23 -2.90 -14.50
C SER A 258 -18.49 -4.24 -14.55
N ILE A 259 -19.20 -5.38 -14.55
CA ILE A 259 -18.61 -6.71 -14.75
C ILE A 259 -17.94 -6.77 -16.13
N SER A 260 -18.65 -6.34 -17.18
CA SER A 260 -18.13 -6.31 -18.55
C SER A 260 -16.90 -5.40 -18.70
N ALA A 261 -16.90 -4.24 -18.02
CA ALA A 261 -15.75 -3.35 -18.00
C ALA A 261 -14.54 -3.98 -17.28
N THR A 262 -14.78 -4.63 -16.13
CA THR A 262 -13.75 -5.32 -15.36
C THR A 262 -13.11 -6.46 -16.16
N GLN A 263 -13.92 -7.26 -16.85
CA GLN A 263 -13.44 -8.36 -17.69
C GLN A 263 -12.54 -7.86 -18.82
N ARG A 264 -12.98 -6.83 -19.56
CA ARG A 264 -12.20 -6.25 -20.68
C ARG A 264 -10.80 -5.83 -20.26
N TYR A 265 -10.65 -5.21 -19.10
CA TYR A 265 -9.34 -4.80 -18.60
C TYR A 265 -8.41 -5.95 -18.27
N TYR A 266 -8.94 -7.01 -17.65
CA TYR A 266 -8.13 -8.19 -17.40
C TYR A 266 -7.73 -8.88 -18.70
N ASP A 267 -8.61 -8.91 -19.69
CA ASP A 267 -8.28 -9.42 -21.03
C ASP A 267 -7.17 -8.57 -21.69
N GLU A 268 -7.23 -7.25 -21.58
CA GLU A 268 -6.20 -6.32 -22.10
C GLU A 268 -4.85 -6.52 -21.41
N ILE A 269 -4.81 -6.62 -20.09
CA ILE A 269 -3.58 -6.91 -19.33
C ILE A 269 -2.99 -8.26 -19.74
N ASN A 270 -3.82 -9.29 -19.80
CA ASN A 270 -3.37 -10.64 -20.17
C ASN A 270 -2.85 -10.67 -21.63
N ALA A 271 -3.50 -9.96 -22.55
CA ALA A 271 -3.04 -9.82 -23.92
C ALA A 271 -1.73 -9.00 -24.04
N GLY A 272 -1.53 -8.00 -23.18
CA GLY A 272 -0.32 -7.17 -23.13
C GLY A 272 0.89 -7.89 -22.52
N THR A 273 0.67 -8.74 -21.51
CA THR A 273 1.73 -9.52 -20.84
C THR A 273 2.26 -10.68 -21.69
N GLY A 274 1.49 -11.16 -22.68
CA GLY A 274 1.95 -12.16 -23.66
C GLY A 274 2.93 -11.66 -24.73
N LYS A 275 3.34 -10.37 -24.67
CA LYS A 275 4.27 -9.72 -25.62
C LYS A 275 5.65 -9.38 -25.03
N ARG A 276 6.01 -9.91 -23.85
CA ARG A 276 7.35 -9.76 -23.27
C ARG A 276 8.14 -11.06 -23.26
#